data_AF-A0A2W0BD03-F1
#
_entry.id   AF-A0A2W0BD03-F1
#
_cell.length_a   1.000
_cell.length_b   1.000
_cell.length_c   1.000
_cell.angle_alpha   90.00
_cell.angle_beta   90.00
_cell.angle_gamma   90.00
#
_symmetry.space_group_name_H-M   'P 1'
#
loop_
_entity.id
_entity.type
_entity.pdbx_description
1 polymer ?
#
loop_
_entity_poly.entity_id
_entity_poly.type
_entity_poly.pdbx_seq_one_letter_code
_entity_poly.pdbx_strand_id
1 'polypeptide(L)'
;MMLTHGNLSAEADAVFKTIRVTPDDALLGVLPLFHALAQMANLLLPLSIGARVVYLESLNTTELVRALQERRITLFACVPQFFYLIHERVTKEVESRGRVAALGFRLLLALARMGNALGLTLGKIFFGQVHRRLGTKMRHFITGGSRFDAKIGRDL
;
A
#
# COMPACT_ATOMS: atom_id res chain seq x y z
N MET A 1 21.81 2.30 -16.92
CA MET A 1 21.11 3.60 -16.78
C MET A 1 22.00 4.48 -15.91
N MET A 2 22.26 5.74 -16.28
CA MET A 2 23.09 6.66 -15.48
C MET A 2 22.17 7.68 -14.78
N LEU A 3 22.10 7.63 -13.46
CA LEU A 3 21.33 8.57 -12.64
C LEU A 3 22.28 9.59 -12.02
N THR A 4 22.03 10.87 -12.27
CA THR A 4 22.77 11.95 -11.63
C THR A 4 22.16 12.31 -10.27
N HIS A 5 22.93 12.98 -9.42
CA HIS A 5 22.41 13.54 -8.17
C HIS A 5 21.20 14.46 -8.40
N GLY A 6 21.21 15.24 -9.49
CA GLY A 6 20.10 16.10 -9.89
C GLY A 6 18.82 15.33 -10.20
N ASN A 7 18.93 14.15 -10.83
CA ASN A 7 17.76 13.30 -11.08
C ASN A 7 17.15 12.78 -9.78
N LEU A 8 17.98 12.31 -8.85
CA LEU A 8 17.52 11.80 -7.55
C LEU A 8 16.90 12.91 -6.69
N SER A 9 17.48 14.11 -6.72
CA SER A 9 16.96 15.28 -5.98
C SER A 9 15.62 15.75 -6.57
N ALA A 10 15.50 15.82 -7.90
CA ALA A 10 14.26 16.20 -8.56
C ALA A 10 13.13 15.19 -8.28
N GLU A 11 13.44 13.90 -8.27
CA GLU A 11 12.48 12.85 -7.88
C GLU A 11 12.04 13.03 -6.42
N ALA A 12 12.98 13.30 -5.50
CA ALA A 12 12.64 13.56 -4.11
C ALA A 12 11.73 14.77 -3.92
N ASP A 13 12.05 15.89 -4.58
CA ASP A 13 11.22 17.09 -4.56
C ASP A 13 9.82 16.82 -5.10
N ALA A 14 9.69 16.05 -6.18
CA ALA A 14 8.40 15.68 -6.77
C ALA A 14 7.58 14.83 -5.79
N VAL A 15 8.20 13.88 -5.11
CA VAL A 15 7.54 13.05 -4.10
C VAL A 15 7.06 13.89 -2.92
N PHE A 16 7.91 14.75 -2.35
CA PHE A 16 7.53 15.58 -1.19
C PHE A 16 6.46 16.63 -1.50
N LYS A 17 6.33 17.06 -2.76
CA LYS A 17 5.21 17.91 -3.22
C LYS A 17 3.90 17.14 -3.38
N THR A 18 3.97 15.83 -3.60
CA THR A 18 2.80 15.00 -3.92
C THR A 18 2.24 14.31 -2.68
N ILE A 19 3.12 13.81 -1.80
CA ILE A 19 2.74 13.10 -0.57
C ILE A 19 3.40 13.74 0.64
N ARG A 20 2.63 13.90 1.71
CA ARG A 20 3.18 14.35 2.99
C ARG A 20 3.91 13.19 3.67
N VAL A 21 5.23 13.29 3.71
CA VAL A 21 6.11 12.39 4.47
C VAL A 21 6.82 13.22 5.55
N THR A 22 6.95 12.65 6.73
CA THR A 22 7.47 13.30 7.94
C THR A 22 8.46 12.39 8.65
N PRO A 23 9.32 12.93 9.54
CA PRO A 23 10.24 12.09 10.34
C PRO A 23 9.53 11.04 11.20
N ASP A 24 8.26 11.27 11.56
CA ASP A 24 7.44 10.33 12.35
C ASP A 24 6.92 9.13 11.52
N ASP A 25 7.14 9.13 10.21
CA ASP A 25 6.69 8.06 9.34
C ASP A 25 7.59 6.82 9.42
N ALA A 26 6.93 5.67 9.36
CA ALA A 26 7.55 4.37 9.19
C ALA A 26 7.17 3.78 7.84
N LEU A 27 8.16 3.53 6.99
CA LEU A 27 8.00 2.95 5.66
C LEU A 27 8.34 1.47 5.70
N LEU A 28 7.54 0.66 4.99
CA LEU A 28 7.83 -0.77 4.85
C LEU A 28 8.66 -1.03 3.59
N GLY A 29 9.84 -1.64 3.76
CA GLY A 29 10.75 -2.03 2.70
C GLY A 29 10.72 -3.53 2.44
N VAL A 30 10.14 -3.93 1.32
CA VAL A 30 10.05 -5.34 0.89
C VAL A 30 10.67 -5.58 -0.49
N LEU A 31 11.03 -4.50 -1.18
CA LEU A 31 11.57 -4.53 -2.52
C LEU A 31 13.10 -4.61 -2.46
N PRO A 32 13.76 -5.32 -3.39
CA PRO A 32 15.21 -5.33 -3.46
C PRO A 32 15.81 -3.95 -3.76
N LEU A 33 16.83 -3.55 -3.00
CA LEU A 33 17.45 -2.22 -3.07
C LEU A 33 18.27 -1.95 -4.36
N PHE A 34 18.40 -2.92 -5.26
CA PHE A 34 19.00 -2.69 -6.59
C PHE A 34 18.00 -2.12 -7.61
N HIS A 35 16.72 -1.97 -7.26
CA HIS A 35 15.73 -1.29 -8.09
C HIS A 35 15.50 0.17 -7.65
N ALA A 36 15.39 1.08 -8.61
CA ALA A 36 15.25 2.53 -8.34
C ALA A 36 14.05 2.87 -7.44
N LEU A 37 12.92 2.18 -7.58
CA LEU A 37 11.74 2.38 -6.71
C LEU A 37 12.09 2.12 -5.23
N ALA A 38 12.79 1.02 -4.95
CA ALA A 38 13.21 0.66 -3.59
C ALA A 38 14.28 1.63 -3.08
N GLN A 39 15.23 2.02 -3.93
CA GLN A 39 16.25 3.01 -3.59
C GLN A 39 15.64 4.35 -3.20
N MET A 40 14.63 4.83 -3.92
CA MET A 40 13.94 6.07 -3.56
C MET A 40 13.05 5.87 -2.35
N ALA A 41 12.04 5.00 -2.44
CA ALA A 41 10.98 4.87 -1.45
C ALA A 41 11.43 4.24 -0.13
N ASN A 42 12.45 3.38 -0.14
CA ASN A 42 12.88 2.64 1.04
C ASN A 42 14.29 3.00 1.50
N LEU A 43 15.02 3.91 0.85
CA LEU A 43 16.35 4.30 1.29
C LEU A 43 16.53 5.82 1.27
N LEU A 44 16.57 6.45 0.09
CA LEU A 44 16.96 7.85 -0.07
C LEU A 44 15.96 8.84 0.52
N LEU A 45 14.67 8.68 0.22
CA LEU A 45 13.61 9.56 0.75
C LEU A 45 13.49 9.50 2.27
N PRO A 46 13.38 8.32 2.91
CA PRO A 46 13.29 8.27 4.36
C PRO A 46 14.57 8.75 5.04
N LEU A 47 15.75 8.45 4.46
CA LEU A 47 17.03 8.92 4.98
C LEU A 47 17.14 10.45 4.94
N SER A 48 16.67 11.11 3.89
CA SER A 48 16.80 12.56 3.72
C SER A 48 15.94 13.38 4.69
N ILE A 49 14.88 12.78 5.24
CA ILE A 49 13.96 13.43 6.19
C ILE A 49 14.04 12.86 7.61
N GLY A 50 14.87 11.84 7.85
CA GLY A 50 14.96 11.16 9.15
C GLY A 50 13.78 10.25 9.48
N ALA A 51 13.04 9.77 8.49
CA ALA A 51 11.97 8.79 8.68
C ALA A 51 12.54 7.38 8.84
N ARG A 52 11.77 6.48 9.47
CA ARG A 52 12.21 5.10 9.72
C ARG A 52 11.82 4.18 8.58
N VAL A 53 12.68 3.21 8.26
CA VAL A 53 12.37 2.11 7.35
C VAL A 53 12.41 0.79 8.11
N VAL A 54 11.43 -0.06 7.85
CA VAL A 54 11.34 -1.43 8.37
C VAL A 54 11.51 -2.38 7.20
N TYR A 55 12.65 -3.07 7.15
CA TYR A 55 12.90 -4.08 6.13
C TYR A 55 12.39 -5.44 6.56
N LEU A 56 11.76 -6.16 5.64
CA LEU A 56 11.44 -7.57 5.81
C LEU A 56 12.43 -8.43 5.02
N GLU A 57 12.97 -9.46 5.66
CA GLU A 57 13.87 -10.42 5.01
C GLU A 57 13.17 -11.24 3.93
N SER A 58 11.88 -11.52 4.12
CA SER A 58 11.06 -12.23 3.14
C SER A 58 9.64 -11.67 3.09
N LEU A 59 9.07 -11.70 1.89
CA LEU A 59 7.67 -11.35 1.64
C LEU A 59 6.77 -12.55 1.96
N ASN A 60 6.51 -12.76 3.25
CA ASN A 60 5.45 -13.66 3.69
C ASN A 60 4.28 -12.87 4.30
N THR A 61 3.06 -13.37 4.13
CA THR A 61 1.84 -12.65 4.52
C THR A 61 1.78 -12.40 6.03
N THR A 62 2.29 -13.34 6.84
CA THR A 62 2.26 -13.25 8.30
C THR A 62 3.14 -12.12 8.80
N GLU A 63 4.41 -12.09 8.39
CA GLU A 63 5.36 -11.05 8.74
C GLU A 63 4.97 -9.68 8.17
N LEU A 64 4.38 -9.64 6.97
CA LEU A 64 3.82 -8.41 6.43
C LEU A 64 2.73 -7.85 7.34
N VAL A 65 1.69 -8.63 7.66
CA VAL A 65 0.58 -8.17 8.51
C VAL A 65 1.09 -7.80 9.90
N ARG A 66 2.00 -8.61 10.45
CA ARG A 66 2.64 -8.32 11.73
C ARG A 66 3.41 -7.00 11.69
N ALA A 67 4.21 -6.75 10.66
CA ALA A 67 4.95 -5.51 10.51
C ALA A 67 4.01 -4.31 10.41
N LEU A 68 2.96 -4.41 9.58
CA LEU A 68 1.93 -3.37 9.44
C LEU A 68 1.29 -3.01 10.79
N GLN A 69 1.00 -4.00 11.64
CA GLN A 69 0.36 -3.80 12.94
C GLN A 69 1.33 -3.37 14.04
N GLU A 70 2.42 -4.10 14.24
CA GLU A 70 3.34 -3.93 15.37
C GLU A 70 4.36 -2.82 15.14
N ARG A 71 4.80 -2.62 13.89
CA ARG A 71 5.82 -1.63 13.54
C ARG A 71 5.23 -0.29 13.12
N ARG A 72 3.90 -0.13 13.23
CA ARG A 72 3.17 1.13 12.99
C ARG A 72 3.50 1.73 11.62
N ILE A 73 3.51 0.88 10.59
CA ILE A 73 3.79 1.33 9.22
C ILE A 73 2.75 2.36 8.79
N THR A 74 3.22 3.38 8.09
CA THR A 74 2.45 4.56 7.64
C THR A 74 2.42 4.69 6.13
N LEU A 75 3.50 4.30 5.43
CA LEU A 75 3.55 4.25 3.98
C LEU A 75 4.12 2.91 3.52
N PHE A 76 3.58 2.41 2.42
CA PHE A 76 4.07 1.20 1.78
C PHE A 76 4.05 1.34 0.26
N ALA A 77 5.24 1.33 -0.35
CA ALA A 77 5.42 1.36 -1.79
C ALA A 77 5.77 -0.03 -2.32
N CYS A 78 5.02 -0.51 -3.32
CA CYS A 78 5.25 -1.83 -3.90
C CYS A 78 4.88 -1.88 -5.41
N VAL A 79 5.34 -2.89 -6.12
CA VAL A 79 5.02 -3.07 -7.54
C VAL A 79 3.55 -3.50 -7.75
N PRO A 80 2.92 -3.18 -8.90
CA PRO A 80 1.54 -3.57 -9.20
C PRO A 80 1.20 -5.04 -8.94
N GLN A 81 2.15 -5.93 -9.26
CA GLN A 81 2.00 -7.38 -9.08
C GLN A 81 1.62 -7.77 -7.65
N PHE A 82 2.15 -7.05 -6.66
CA PHE A 82 1.84 -7.31 -5.26
C PHE A 82 0.36 -7.07 -4.94
N PHE A 83 -0.19 -5.96 -5.44
CA PHE A 83 -1.59 -5.61 -5.27
C PHE A 83 -2.52 -6.58 -6.02
N TYR A 84 -2.09 -7.06 -7.18
CA TYR A 84 -2.83 -8.07 -7.94
C TYR A 84 -2.94 -9.39 -7.18
N LEU A 85 -1.84 -9.84 -6.57
CA LEU A 85 -1.86 -11.05 -5.74
C LEU A 85 -2.77 -10.92 -4.52
N ILE A 86 -2.80 -9.75 -3.88
CA ILE A 86 -3.73 -9.48 -2.77
C ILE A 86 -5.17 -9.54 -3.27
N HIS A 87 -5.48 -8.82 -4.35
CA HIS A 87 -6.82 -8.78 -4.94
C HIS A 87 -7.31 -10.17 -5.33
N GLU A 88 -6.47 -10.96 -5.99
CA GLU A 88 -6.78 -12.33 -6.39
C GLU A 88 -7.04 -13.22 -5.17
N ARG A 89 -6.21 -13.11 -4.12
CA ARG A 89 -6.37 -13.90 -2.90
C ARG A 89 -7.66 -13.56 -2.15
N VAL A 90 -7.98 -12.28 -2.02
CA VAL A 90 -9.24 -11.82 -1.40
C VAL A 90 -10.43 -12.32 -2.21
N THR A 91 -10.38 -12.18 -3.54
CA THR A 91 -11.45 -12.64 -4.43
C THR A 91 -11.68 -14.15 -4.29
N LYS A 92 -10.61 -14.95 -4.32
CA LYS A 92 -10.68 -16.41 -4.14
C LYS A 92 -11.19 -16.81 -2.76
N GLU A 93 -10.80 -16.11 -1.69
CA GLU A 93 -11.30 -16.38 -0.33
C GLU A 93 -12.79 -16.08 -0.21
N VAL A 94 -13.27 -15.04 -0.88
CA VAL A 94 -14.70 -14.70 -0.91
C VAL A 94 -15.49 -15.72 -1.73
N GLU A 95 -14.98 -16.12 -2.90
CA GLU A 95 -15.63 -17.09 -3.78
C GLU A 95 -15.70 -18.49 -3.16
N SER A 96 -14.68 -18.92 -2.40
CA SER A 96 -14.67 -20.20 -1.71
C SER A 96 -15.73 -20.30 -0.60
N ARG A 97 -16.21 -19.17 -0.08
CA ARG A 97 -17.33 -19.09 0.88
C ARG A 97 -18.71 -19.21 0.21
N GLY A 98 -18.76 -19.35 -1.12
CA GLY A 98 -19.97 -19.59 -1.90
C GLY A 98 -20.54 -18.35 -2.60
N ARG A 99 -21.47 -18.60 -3.53
CA ARG A 99 -22.04 -17.57 -4.41
C ARG A 99 -22.77 -16.43 -3.67
N VAL A 100 -23.47 -16.76 -2.58
CA VAL A 100 -24.17 -15.77 -1.77
C VAL A 100 -23.19 -14.83 -1.07
N ALA A 101 -22.10 -15.37 -0.52
CA ALA A 101 -21.03 -14.57 0.10
C ALA A 101 -20.35 -13.65 -0.93
N ALA A 102 -20.08 -14.17 -2.13
CA ALA A 102 -19.52 -13.38 -3.22
C ALA A 102 -20.43 -12.23 -3.67
N LEU A 103 -21.74 -12.47 -3.78
CA LEU A 103 -22.70 -11.43 -4.11
C LEU A 103 -22.77 -10.37 -3.01
N GLY A 104 -22.84 -10.80 -1.74
CA GLY A 104 -22.85 -9.89 -0.59
C GLY A 104 -21.60 -9.03 -0.51
N PHE A 105 -20.41 -9.60 -0.75
CA PHE A 105 -19.15 -8.86 -0.79
C PHE A 105 -19.15 -7.80 -1.89
N ARG A 106 -19.60 -8.14 -3.11
CA ARG A 106 -19.72 -7.19 -4.23
C ARG A 106 -20.69 -6.06 -3.92
N LEU A 107 -21.82 -6.36 -3.27
CA LEU A 107 -22.80 -5.36 -2.83
C LEU A 107 -22.20 -4.41 -1.79
N LEU A 108 -21.52 -4.95 -0.76
CA LEU A 108 -20.85 -4.15 0.27
C LEU A 108 -19.77 -3.24 -0.33
N LEU A 109 -19.01 -3.74 -1.31
CA LEU A 109 -18.00 -2.96 -2.00
C LEU A 109 -18.63 -1.82 -2.82
N ALA A 110 -19.75 -2.09 -3.50
CA ALA A 110 -20.51 -1.07 -4.22
C ALA A 110 -21.08 0.00 -3.28
N LEU A 111 -21.62 -0.40 -2.12
CA LEU A 111 -22.12 0.51 -1.08
C LEU A 111 -20.99 1.36 -0.49
N ALA A 112 -19.84 0.75 -0.19
CA ALA A 112 -18.66 1.46 0.31
C ALA A 112 -18.18 2.51 -0.68
N ARG A 113 -18.20 2.21 -1.99
CA ARG A 113 -17.85 3.16 -3.05
C ARG A 113 -18.82 4.33 -3.13
N MET A 114 -20.11 4.04 -3.13
CA MET A 114 -21.14 5.08 -3.17
C MET A 114 -21.04 5.98 -1.93
N GLY A 115 -20.79 5.39 -0.75
CA GLY A 115 -20.52 6.14 0.48
C GLY A 115 -19.30 7.05 0.37
N ASN A 116 -18.17 6.54 -0.11
CA ASN A 116 -16.96 7.33 -0.28
C ASN A 116 -17.16 8.49 -1.28
N ALA A 117 -17.94 8.28 -2.34
CA ALA A 117 -18.31 9.34 -3.29
C ALA A 117 -19.17 10.44 -2.64
N LEU A 118 -19.93 10.10 -1.60
CA LEU A 118 -20.72 11.02 -0.77
C LEU A 118 -19.92 11.58 0.42
N GLY A 119 -18.60 11.33 0.50
CA GLY A 119 -17.73 11.78 1.59
C GLY A 119 -17.81 10.95 2.88
N LEU A 120 -18.58 9.86 2.89
CA LEU A 120 -18.73 8.95 4.03
C LEU A 120 -17.69 7.83 3.93
N THR A 121 -16.81 7.68 4.92
CA THR A 121 -15.77 6.63 4.93
C THR A 121 -16.33 5.23 5.28
N LEU A 122 -17.39 4.81 4.59
CA LEU A 122 -18.12 3.57 4.86
C LEU A 122 -17.25 2.31 4.67
N GLY A 123 -16.22 2.38 3.82
CA GLY A 123 -15.25 1.28 3.66
C GLY A 123 -14.56 0.89 4.97
N LYS A 124 -14.16 1.87 5.80
CA LYS A 124 -13.53 1.60 7.10
C LYS A 124 -14.49 0.95 8.10
N ILE A 125 -15.78 1.22 7.97
CA ILE A 125 -16.82 0.66 8.85
C ILE A 125 -17.12 -0.77 8.44
N PHE A 126 -17.46 -1.00 7.16
CA PHE A 126 -17.82 -2.33 6.66
C PHE A 126 -16.63 -3.30 6.64
N PHE A 127 -15.42 -2.82 6.37
CA PHE A 127 -14.20 -3.63 6.29
C PHE A 127 -13.24 -3.38 7.46
N GLY A 128 -13.75 -3.02 8.64
CA GLY A 128 -12.94 -2.67 9.81
C GLY A 128 -11.93 -3.76 10.22
N GLN A 129 -12.26 -5.05 10.06
CA GLN A 129 -11.31 -6.14 10.32
C GLN A 129 -10.12 -6.12 9.35
N VAL A 130 -10.35 -5.81 8.07
CA VAL A 130 -9.30 -5.71 7.04
C VAL A 130 -8.41 -4.51 7.34
N HIS A 131 -9.00 -3.34 7.58
CA HIS A 131 -8.24 -2.14 7.95
C HIS A 131 -7.42 -2.32 9.23
N ARG A 132 -7.93 -3.08 10.21
CA ARG A 132 -7.16 -3.40 11.42
C ARG A 132 -5.96 -4.31 11.12
N ARG A 133 -6.08 -5.24 10.17
CA ARG A 133 -4.95 -6.07 9.68
C ARG A 133 -3.92 -5.26 8.89
N LEU A 134 -4.36 -4.26 8.13
CA LEU A 134 -3.47 -3.35 7.40
C LEU A 134 -2.73 -2.34 8.29
N GLY A 135 -3.06 -2.32 9.58
CA GLY A 135 -2.46 -1.41 10.57
C GLY A 135 -3.23 -0.09 10.66
N THR A 136 -3.49 0.36 11.88
CA THR A 136 -4.27 1.58 12.15
C THR A 136 -3.54 2.88 11.79
N LYS A 137 -2.21 2.81 11.58
CA LYS A 137 -1.36 3.95 11.20
C LYS A 137 -1.13 4.06 9.70
N MET A 138 -1.52 3.06 8.91
CA MET A 138 -1.34 3.07 7.46
C MET A 138 -2.11 4.23 6.83
N ARG A 139 -1.40 5.06 6.05
CA ARG A 139 -1.95 6.22 5.34
C ARG A 139 -1.95 6.02 3.84
N HIS A 140 -0.87 5.46 3.28
CA HIS A 140 -0.67 5.38 1.84
C HIS A 140 -0.14 4.02 1.40
N PHE A 141 -0.88 3.39 0.48
CA PHE A 141 -0.37 2.36 -0.41
C PHE A 141 0.01 3.00 -1.73
N ILE A 142 1.26 2.83 -2.13
CA ILE A 142 1.83 3.44 -3.33
C ILE A 142 2.24 2.32 -4.28
N THR A 143 1.99 2.52 -5.57
CA THR A 143 2.45 1.58 -6.59
C THR A 143 3.18 2.27 -7.72
N GLY A 144 4.16 1.57 -8.31
CA GLY A 144 5.00 2.09 -9.38
C GLY A 144 5.85 1.01 -10.03
N GLY A 145 6.58 1.40 -11.08
CA GLY A 145 7.45 0.50 -11.85
C GLY A 145 6.78 -0.21 -13.02
N SER A 146 5.44 -0.23 -13.09
CA SER A 146 4.69 -0.68 -14.28
C SER A 146 3.25 -0.14 -14.27
N ARG A 147 2.48 -0.43 -15.33
CA ARG A 147 1.07 -0.03 -15.44
C ARG A 147 0.24 -0.71 -14.35
N PHE A 148 -0.53 0.09 -13.63
CA PHE A 148 -1.50 -0.40 -12.64
C PHE A 148 -2.92 -0.41 -13.23
N ASP A 149 -3.66 -1.50 -13.03
CA ASP A 149 -5.07 -1.59 -13.43
C ASP A 149 -5.96 -0.80 -12.46
N ALA A 150 -6.59 0.25 -12.98
CA ALA A 150 -7.50 1.10 -12.24
C ALA A 150 -8.73 0.34 -11.68
N LYS A 151 -9.11 -0.82 -12.26
CA LYS A 151 -10.17 -1.67 -11.68
C LYS A 151 -9.73 -2.22 -10.33
N ILE A 152 -8.53 -2.75 -10.24
CA ILE A 152 -7.97 -3.30 -8.99
C ILE A 152 -7.79 -2.19 -7.96
N GLY A 153 -7.32 -1.01 -8.38
CA GLY A 153 -7.24 0.16 -7.51
C GLY A 153 -8.58 0.65 -6.95
N ARG A 154 -9.71 0.33 -7.61
CA ARG A 154 -11.05 0.63 -7.10
C ARG A 154 -11.59 -0.47 -6.18
N ASP A 155 -11.12 -1.70 -6.34
CA ASP A 155 -11.54 -2.88 -5.58
C ASP A 155 -10.82 -3.03 -4.23
N LEU A 156 -9.64 -2.42 -4.08
CA LEU A 156 -8.84 -2.36 -2.85
C LEU A 156 -9.15 -1.12 -2.01
#